data_AF-A0A559TK39-F1
#
_entry.id   AF-A0A559TK39-F1
#
_cell.length_a   1.000
_cell.length_b   1.000
_cell.length_c   1.000
_cell.angle_alpha   90.00
_cell.angle_beta   90.00
_cell.angle_gamma   90.00
#
_symmetry.space_group_name_H-M   'P 1'
#
loop_
_entity.id
_entity.type
_entity.pdbx_description
1 polymer ?
#
loop_
_entity_poly.entity_id
_entity_poly.type
_entity_poly.pdbx_seq_one_letter_code
_entity_poly.pdbx_strand_id
1 'polypeptide(L)'
;MAERLRFLPAGSDALLVELDDLETTLALLDAFQDDRPDGVVELVPAARTLLVRFDANVTNRLALVDAIACIDLSTKSSRHGETFEIPLTYDGEDLNDVAELLGWSVEELIRRHTEATYTVAFTGFAPGFAYMTSDDPAFDVPRRKSPRVRIPAGSVALGGKFGGIYPTDSPGGWQLLGRTPLKMWDTSRSRAALLAPGDRVRFCDMAKGASVTVSGMPAASEASTPASSKAEGLLVTRADRPALFQDFGRAGQAGQGVSESGALDRRSLIEANLGVGNPCGSAVIEIAYGGFAIKADRPVTLAVIGPRTDWFTDKGLTTLLAQEWQVTAESSRVGVRLAGAEPLERTDSSELASEGTPLGAIQIPHSGQPVLFLADHPLTGGYPVIGVGAAHYLDLAGQIPIGATIRFNAFAPFDPLLRDTAP
;
A
#
# COMPACT_ATOMS: atom_id res chain seq x y z
N MET A 1 7.62 5.53 -39.87
CA MET A 1 6.23 6.05 -39.71
C MET A 1 6.25 6.85 -38.42
N ALA A 2 5.59 8.00 -38.36
CA ALA A 2 5.69 8.91 -37.22
C ALA A 2 5.29 8.19 -35.93
N GLU A 3 6.24 7.98 -35.01
CA GLU A 3 6.02 7.45 -33.66
C GLU A 3 5.04 8.38 -32.95
N ARG A 4 3.78 7.96 -32.84
CA ARG A 4 2.74 8.85 -32.32
C ARG A 4 2.70 8.73 -30.81
N LEU A 5 3.72 9.30 -30.16
CA LEU A 5 3.74 9.45 -28.71
C LEU A 5 2.55 10.29 -28.27
N ARG A 6 1.68 9.71 -27.45
CA ARG A 6 0.56 10.42 -26.83
C ARG A 6 0.73 10.41 -25.32
N PHE A 7 0.79 11.60 -24.75
CA PHE A 7 0.95 11.78 -23.31
C PHE A 7 -0.41 12.06 -22.68
N LEU A 8 -0.75 11.27 -21.66
CA LEU A 8 -2.01 11.36 -20.93
C LEU A 8 -1.71 11.66 -19.45
N PRO A 9 -2.34 12.68 -18.84
CA PRO A 9 -2.20 12.90 -17.40
C PRO A 9 -2.83 11.73 -16.64
N ALA A 10 -2.13 11.23 -15.62
CA ALA A 10 -2.58 10.11 -14.79
C ALA A 10 -2.49 10.49 -13.31
N GLY A 11 -3.34 11.42 -12.87
CA GLY A 11 -3.26 11.99 -11.52
C GLY A 11 -2.24 13.13 -11.41
N SER A 12 -1.90 13.55 -10.19
CA SER A 12 -1.03 14.70 -9.90
C SER A 12 0.46 14.42 -10.13
N ASP A 13 0.88 13.18 -9.93
CA ASP A 13 2.28 12.73 -9.81
C ASP A 13 2.63 11.62 -10.83
N ALA A 14 1.80 11.44 -11.86
CA ALA A 14 2.10 10.51 -12.94
C ALA A 14 1.61 11.00 -14.32
N LEU A 15 2.23 10.42 -15.35
CA LEU A 15 1.81 10.53 -16.74
C LEU A 15 1.84 9.15 -17.41
N LEU A 16 0.89 8.89 -18.30
CA LEU A 16 0.82 7.68 -19.09
C LEU A 16 1.26 8.01 -20.52
N VAL A 17 2.32 7.37 -20.97
CA VAL A 17 2.80 7.46 -22.36
C VAL A 17 2.15 6.33 -23.15
N GLU A 18 1.36 6.66 -24.16
CA GLU A 18 0.77 5.72 -25.11
C GLU A 18 1.65 5.68 -26.38
N LEU A 19 2.03 4.45 -26.78
CA LEU A 19 2.94 4.15 -27.89
C LEU A 19 2.25 3.28 -28.95
N ASP A 20 2.90 3.12 -30.09
CA ASP A 20 2.34 2.41 -31.24
C ASP A 20 2.24 0.91 -31.00
N ASP A 21 3.18 0.32 -30.28
CA ASP A 21 3.25 -1.12 -30.03
C ASP A 21 4.10 -1.46 -28.78
N LEU A 22 4.29 -2.76 -28.57
CA LEU A 22 5.09 -3.28 -27.47
C LEU A 22 6.58 -3.03 -27.68
N GLU A 23 7.09 -3.12 -28.91
CA GLU A 23 8.52 -2.95 -29.21
C GLU A 23 8.97 -1.53 -28.83
N THR A 24 8.20 -0.52 -29.25
CA THR A 24 8.40 0.88 -28.86
C THR A 24 8.22 1.13 -27.37
N THR A 25 7.26 0.47 -26.71
CA THR A 25 7.07 0.58 -25.25
C THR A 25 8.28 0.04 -24.49
N LEU A 26 8.84 -1.09 -24.91
CA LEU A 26 10.02 -1.68 -24.29
C LEU A 26 11.29 -0.87 -24.57
N ALA A 27 11.43 -0.28 -25.77
CA ALA A 27 12.52 0.62 -26.09
C ALA A 27 12.54 1.86 -25.17
N LEU A 28 11.37 2.48 -24.92
CA LEU A 28 11.27 3.60 -23.99
C LEU A 28 11.60 3.19 -22.55
N LEU A 29 11.12 2.02 -22.12
CA LEU A 29 11.43 1.50 -20.80
C LEU A 29 12.93 1.25 -20.62
N ASP A 30 13.61 0.69 -21.62
CA ASP A 30 15.06 0.44 -21.59
C ASP A 30 15.82 1.77 -21.50
N ALA A 31 15.45 2.77 -22.31
CA ALA A 31 16.08 4.09 -22.25
C ALA A 31 16.00 4.72 -20.84
N PHE A 32 14.85 4.58 -20.17
CA PHE A 32 14.64 5.06 -18.80
C PHE A 32 15.31 4.20 -17.72
N GLN A 33 15.67 2.96 -18.03
CA GLN A 33 16.44 2.09 -17.14
C GLN A 33 17.94 2.36 -17.24
N ASP A 34 18.42 2.67 -18.44
CA ASP A 34 19.82 3.01 -18.70
C ASP A 34 20.18 4.42 -18.19
N ASP A 35 19.33 5.41 -18.44
CA ASP A 35 19.50 6.78 -17.97
C ASP A 35 18.17 7.31 -17.42
N ARG A 36 17.93 7.10 -16.13
CA ARG A 36 16.67 7.47 -15.49
C ARG A 36 16.62 8.99 -15.26
N PRO A 37 15.62 9.71 -15.81
CA PRO A 37 15.48 11.13 -15.55
C PRO A 37 15.24 11.42 -14.06
N ASP A 38 15.81 12.52 -13.58
CA ASP A 38 15.65 12.97 -12.20
C ASP A 38 14.17 13.12 -11.82
N GLY A 39 13.84 12.64 -10.62
CA GLY A 39 12.49 12.66 -10.09
C GLY A 39 11.58 11.54 -10.57
N VAL A 40 11.97 10.69 -11.53
CA VAL A 40 11.21 9.48 -11.87
C VAL A 40 11.29 8.45 -10.73
N VAL A 41 10.15 8.14 -10.14
CA VAL A 41 10.03 7.25 -8.98
C VAL A 41 9.77 5.81 -9.41
N GLU A 42 8.87 5.62 -10.38
CA GLU A 42 8.40 4.28 -10.75
C GLU A 42 7.97 4.22 -12.21
N LEU A 43 8.20 3.06 -12.84
CA LEU A 43 7.90 2.77 -14.23
C LEU A 43 7.07 1.49 -14.30
N VAL A 44 5.90 1.58 -14.93
CA VAL A 44 5.00 0.43 -15.08
C VAL A 44 4.69 0.23 -16.57
N PRO A 45 5.40 -0.69 -17.25
CA PRO A 45 5.11 -1.02 -18.65
C PRO A 45 3.83 -1.85 -18.78
N ALA A 46 3.17 -1.69 -19.93
CA ALA A 46 2.11 -2.57 -20.41
C ALA A 46 2.25 -2.76 -21.92
N ALA A 47 1.21 -3.31 -22.56
CA ALA A 47 1.29 -3.72 -23.97
C ALA A 47 1.62 -2.57 -24.95
N ARG A 48 1.13 -1.36 -24.70
CA ARG A 48 1.29 -0.18 -25.56
C ARG A 48 1.44 1.11 -24.76
N THR A 49 1.71 0.99 -23.47
CA THR A 49 1.74 2.13 -22.57
C THR A 49 2.82 1.98 -21.53
N LEU A 50 3.46 3.09 -21.17
CA LEU A 50 4.35 3.19 -20.03
C LEU A 50 3.79 4.22 -19.06
N LEU A 51 3.40 3.77 -17.86
CA LEU A 51 3.09 4.71 -16.77
C LEU A 51 4.40 5.15 -16.13
N VAL A 52 4.60 6.46 -16.06
CA VAL A 52 5.74 7.10 -15.40
C VAL A 52 5.23 7.86 -14.19
N ARG A 53 5.59 7.38 -12.99
CA ARG A 53 5.36 8.11 -11.74
C ARG A 53 6.59 8.93 -11.39
N PHE A 54 6.38 10.12 -10.85
CA PHE A 54 7.46 11.04 -10.52
C PHE A 54 7.20 11.82 -9.23
N ASP A 55 8.26 12.30 -8.59
CA ASP A 55 8.19 13.23 -7.47
C ASP A 55 7.97 14.65 -8.01
N ALA A 56 6.80 15.21 -7.70
CA ALA A 56 6.39 16.54 -8.14
C ALA A 56 7.26 17.68 -7.55
N ASN A 57 8.09 17.41 -6.55
CA ASN A 57 9.05 18.39 -6.01
C ASN A 57 10.37 18.43 -6.78
N VAL A 58 10.66 17.37 -7.55
CA VAL A 58 11.92 17.24 -8.31
C VAL A 58 11.69 17.52 -9.79
N THR A 59 10.60 17.01 -10.35
CA THR A 59 10.27 17.16 -11.78
C THR A 59 8.77 17.39 -11.98
N ASN A 60 8.36 17.65 -13.21
CA ASN A 60 6.95 17.81 -13.57
C ASN A 60 6.65 17.18 -14.94
N ARG A 61 5.36 17.02 -15.25
CA ARG A 61 4.92 16.36 -16.49
C ARG A 61 5.49 16.99 -17.76
N LEU A 62 5.58 18.31 -17.83
CA LEU A 62 6.07 18.98 -19.05
C LEU A 62 7.54 18.66 -19.28
N ALA A 63 8.36 18.75 -18.23
CA ALA A 63 9.77 18.39 -18.32
C ALA A 63 9.98 16.92 -18.75
N LEU A 64 9.16 16.00 -18.23
CA LEU A 64 9.21 14.59 -18.63
C LEU A 64 8.73 14.37 -20.06
N VAL A 65 7.68 15.07 -20.51
CA VAL A 65 7.22 15.01 -21.91
C VAL A 65 8.32 15.47 -22.86
N ASP A 66 8.96 16.60 -22.55
CA ASP A 66 10.06 17.13 -23.35
C ASP A 66 11.25 16.15 -23.39
N ALA A 67 11.61 15.55 -22.25
CA ALA A 67 12.65 14.54 -22.18
C ALA A 67 12.32 13.29 -23.01
N ILE A 68 11.10 12.76 -22.89
CA ILE A 68 10.65 11.56 -23.62
C ILE A 68 10.60 11.81 -25.13
N ALA A 69 10.16 13.00 -25.54
CA ALA A 69 10.07 13.36 -26.95
C ALA A 69 11.44 13.41 -27.67
N CYS A 70 12.55 13.48 -26.92
CA CYS A 70 13.90 13.47 -27.47
C CYS A 70 14.54 12.08 -27.55
N ILE A 71 13.90 11.03 -27.03
CA ILE A 71 14.46 9.67 -27.03
C ILE A 71 14.27 9.03 -28.40
N ASP A 72 15.34 8.44 -28.93
CA ASP A 72 15.29 7.63 -30.16
C ASP A 72 14.76 6.21 -29.84
N LEU A 73 13.50 5.97 -30.17
CA LEU A 73 12.82 4.69 -29.95
C LEU A 73 13.01 3.70 -31.11
N SER A 74 13.79 4.05 -32.14
CA SER A 74 14.08 3.16 -33.26
C SER A 74 15.07 2.04 -32.89
N THR A 75 15.75 2.17 -31.75
CA THR A 75 16.69 1.16 -31.25
C THR A 75 15.92 -0.04 -30.71
N LYS A 76 16.20 -1.23 -31.26
CA LYS A 76 15.59 -2.46 -30.77
C LYS A 76 16.08 -2.78 -29.36
N SER A 77 15.12 -2.98 -28.45
CA SER A 77 15.37 -3.54 -27.13
C SER A 77 16.16 -4.84 -27.24
N SER A 78 17.33 -4.90 -26.60
CA SER A 78 18.20 -6.08 -26.57
C SER A 78 18.26 -6.65 -25.14
N ARG A 79 17.10 -7.03 -24.61
CA ARG A 79 17.04 -7.67 -23.30
C ARG A 79 17.62 -9.07 -23.35
N HIS A 80 18.61 -9.29 -22.49
CA HIS A 80 19.21 -10.59 -22.23
C HIS A 80 18.80 -11.03 -20.83
N GLY A 81 17.76 -11.86 -20.74
CA GLY A 81 17.40 -12.57 -19.51
C GLY A 81 17.82 -14.04 -19.53
N GLU A 82 17.55 -14.72 -18.42
CA GLU A 82 17.82 -16.15 -18.30
C GLU A 82 16.81 -16.97 -19.12
N THR A 83 17.19 -18.18 -19.53
CA THR A 83 16.27 -19.09 -20.23
C THR A 83 15.78 -20.17 -19.27
N PHE A 84 14.46 -20.23 -19.10
CA PHE A 84 13.77 -21.18 -18.23
C PHE A 84 13.05 -22.24 -19.05
N GLU A 85 13.29 -23.51 -18.70
CA GLU A 85 12.49 -24.63 -19.16
C GLU A 85 11.37 -24.88 -18.16
N ILE A 86 10.12 -24.71 -18.60
CA ILE A 86 8.93 -24.83 -17.74
C ILE A 86 8.21 -26.13 -18.07
N PRO A 87 8.17 -27.11 -17.14
CA PRO A 87 7.40 -28.33 -17.33
C PRO A 87 5.91 -28.02 -17.34
N LEU A 88 5.20 -28.56 -18.32
CA LEU A 88 3.79 -28.33 -18.53
C LEU A 88 3.07 -29.65 -18.79
N THR A 89 2.03 -29.92 -18.02
CA THR A 89 1.02 -30.93 -18.36
C THR A 89 -0.06 -30.25 -19.19
N TYR A 90 -0.27 -30.69 -20.43
CA TYR A 90 -1.29 -30.17 -21.33
C TYR A 90 -2.67 -30.78 -21.03
N ASP A 91 -3.27 -30.36 -19.92
CA ASP A 91 -4.59 -30.78 -19.43
C ASP A 91 -5.58 -29.61 -19.30
N GLY A 92 -5.29 -28.48 -19.97
CA GLY A 92 -6.08 -27.25 -19.88
C GLY A 92 -7.49 -27.43 -20.41
N GLU A 93 -8.47 -26.83 -19.72
CA GLU A 93 -9.88 -26.89 -20.09
C GLU A 93 -10.15 -26.38 -21.51
N ASP A 94 -9.37 -25.38 -21.97
CA ASP A 94 -9.57 -24.75 -23.28
C ASP A 94 -8.61 -25.30 -24.36
N LEU A 95 -7.85 -26.36 -24.08
CA LEU A 95 -6.80 -26.85 -25.00
C LEU A 95 -7.36 -27.21 -26.40
N ASN A 96 -8.51 -27.88 -26.43
CA ASN A 96 -9.19 -28.22 -27.70
C ASN A 96 -9.73 -26.97 -28.40
N ASP A 97 -10.38 -26.06 -27.64
CA ASP A 97 -10.96 -24.83 -28.17
C ASP A 97 -9.87 -23.92 -28.78
N VAL A 98 -8.69 -23.84 -28.15
CA VAL A 98 -7.56 -23.08 -28.69
C VAL A 98 -7.04 -23.70 -29.99
N ALA A 99 -6.94 -25.03 -30.06
CA ALA A 99 -6.54 -25.72 -31.29
C ALA A 99 -7.53 -25.41 -32.43
N GLU A 100 -8.84 -25.42 -32.14
CA GLU A 100 -9.88 -25.06 -33.10
C GLU A 100 -9.78 -23.59 -33.55
N LEU A 101 -9.61 -22.66 -32.60
CA LEU A 101 -9.45 -21.22 -32.90
C LEU A 101 -8.25 -20.92 -33.81
N LEU A 102 -7.18 -21.70 -33.69
CA LEU A 102 -5.97 -21.56 -34.50
C LEU A 102 -5.99 -22.43 -35.77
N GLY A 103 -7.00 -23.28 -35.94
CA GLY A 103 -7.12 -24.20 -37.08
C GLY A 103 -6.10 -25.34 -37.06
N TRP A 104 -5.66 -25.77 -35.87
CA TRP A 104 -4.65 -26.81 -35.68
C TRP A 104 -5.26 -28.06 -35.02
N SER A 105 -4.54 -29.18 -35.10
CA SER A 105 -4.79 -30.29 -34.18
C SER A 105 -4.20 -29.96 -32.80
N VAL A 106 -4.70 -30.62 -31.75
CA VAL A 106 -4.12 -30.48 -30.40
C VAL A 106 -2.64 -30.87 -30.38
N GLU A 107 -2.25 -31.90 -31.14
CA GLU A 107 -0.85 -32.33 -31.27
C GLU A 107 0.03 -31.23 -31.90
N GLU A 108 -0.46 -30.56 -32.94
CA GLU A 108 0.25 -29.45 -33.59
C GLU A 108 0.34 -28.23 -32.69
N LEU A 109 -0.73 -27.92 -31.93
CA LEU A 109 -0.71 -26.87 -30.92
C LEU A 109 0.36 -27.12 -29.85
N ILE A 110 0.40 -28.33 -29.30
CA ILE A 110 1.41 -28.72 -28.30
C ILE A 110 2.82 -28.65 -28.91
N ARG A 111 3.02 -29.16 -30.13
CA ARG A 111 4.32 -29.12 -30.82
C ARG A 111 4.80 -27.68 -31.01
N ARG A 112 3.96 -26.79 -31.55
CA ARG A 112 4.31 -25.38 -31.73
C ARG A 112 4.57 -24.66 -30.41
N HIS A 113 3.75 -24.91 -29.40
CA HIS A 113 3.91 -24.26 -28.08
C HIS A 113 5.19 -24.72 -27.36
N THR A 114 5.66 -25.95 -27.59
CA THR A 114 6.92 -26.46 -27.02
C THR A 114 8.16 -26.06 -27.82
N GLU A 115 8.04 -25.83 -29.13
CA GLU A 115 9.13 -25.36 -29.98
C GLU A 115 9.36 -23.84 -29.92
N ALA A 116 8.29 -23.08 -29.66
CA ALA A 116 8.34 -21.63 -29.56
C ALA A 116 9.18 -21.16 -28.35
N THR A 117 9.88 -20.05 -28.54
CA THR A 117 10.56 -19.33 -27.47
C THR A 117 9.70 -18.13 -27.06
N TYR A 118 9.25 -18.15 -25.80
CA TYR A 118 8.48 -17.07 -25.21
C TYR A 118 9.44 -16.08 -24.54
N THR A 119 9.27 -14.78 -24.76
CA THR A 119 10.05 -13.73 -24.08
C THR A 119 9.15 -12.95 -23.15
N VAL A 120 9.54 -12.80 -21.88
CA VAL A 120 8.79 -12.02 -20.89
C VAL A 120 8.90 -10.54 -21.23
N ALA A 121 7.80 -9.94 -21.64
CA ALA A 121 7.75 -8.53 -22.01
C ALA A 121 7.65 -7.63 -20.77
N PHE A 122 6.70 -7.93 -19.88
CA PHE A 122 6.50 -7.22 -18.61
C PHE A 122 5.78 -8.11 -17.60
N THR A 123 5.81 -7.71 -16.32
CA THR A 123 5.04 -8.36 -15.24
C THR A 123 3.95 -7.42 -14.76
N GLY A 124 2.83 -7.98 -14.29
CA GLY A 124 1.70 -7.17 -13.80
C GLY A 124 0.49 -8.05 -13.52
N PHE A 125 -0.69 -7.47 -13.33
CA PHE A 125 -1.94 -8.16 -12.93
C PHE A 125 -1.93 -8.78 -11.51
N ALA A 126 -0.90 -9.54 -11.17
CA ALA A 126 -0.65 -10.07 -9.83
C ALA A 126 0.86 -10.26 -9.60
N PRO A 127 1.34 -10.32 -8.35
CA PRO A 127 2.74 -10.62 -8.04
C PRO A 127 3.23 -11.90 -8.73
N GLY A 128 4.26 -11.77 -9.57
CA GLY A 128 4.86 -12.88 -10.32
C GLY A 128 4.13 -13.31 -11.60
N PHE A 129 3.05 -12.63 -12.01
CA PHE A 129 2.42 -12.91 -13.30
C PHE A 129 3.20 -12.21 -14.42
N ALA A 130 3.71 -13.01 -15.35
CA ALA A 130 4.53 -12.56 -16.47
C ALA A 130 3.74 -12.62 -17.78
N TYR A 131 3.69 -11.49 -18.50
CA TYR A 131 3.18 -11.41 -19.87
C TYR A 131 4.31 -11.73 -20.84
N MET A 132 4.14 -12.78 -21.62
CA MET A 132 5.16 -13.27 -22.56
C MET A 132 4.67 -13.18 -24.00
N THR A 133 5.56 -12.84 -24.92
CA THR A 133 5.29 -12.90 -26.36
C THR A 133 6.03 -14.07 -26.99
N SER A 134 5.38 -14.76 -27.92
CA SER A 134 5.97 -15.87 -28.68
C SER A 134 6.76 -15.37 -29.89
N ASP A 135 7.81 -16.11 -30.27
CA ASP A 135 8.48 -15.97 -31.56
C ASP A 135 7.71 -16.61 -32.73
N ASP A 136 6.71 -17.45 -32.45
CA ASP A 136 5.71 -17.89 -33.44
C ASP A 136 4.53 -16.88 -33.45
N PRO A 137 4.42 -16.02 -34.50
CA PRO A 137 3.40 -14.98 -34.58
C PRO A 137 1.99 -15.53 -34.77
N ALA A 138 1.81 -16.83 -35.02
CA ALA A 138 0.51 -17.44 -35.15
C ALA A 138 -0.23 -17.55 -33.80
N PHE A 139 0.47 -17.41 -32.66
CA PHE A 139 -0.16 -17.33 -31.35
C PHE A 139 -0.82 -15.97 -31.10
N ASP A 140 -2.02 -15.78 -31.68
CA ASP A 140 -2.93 -14.68 -31.36
C ASP A 140 -4.32 -15.25 -31.04
N VAL A 141 -4.54 -15.56 -29.76
CA VAL A 141 -5.72 -16.31 -29.30
C VAL A 141 -6.67 -15.39 -28.56
N PRO A 142 -7.91 -15.16 -29.03
CA PRO A 142 -8.83 -14.26 -28.35
C PRO A 142 -9.13 -14.71 -26.92
N ARG A 143 -9.30 -13.74 -26.02
CA ARG A 143 -9.78 -14.01 -24.66
C ARG A 143 -11.21 -14.55 -24.70
N ARG A 144 -11.58 -15.32 -23.68
CA ARG A 144 -12.98 -15.72 -23.45
C ARG A 144 -13.87 -14.49 -23.33
N LYS A 145 -15.09 -14.61 -23.86
CA LYS A 145 -16.13 -13.55 -23.74
C LYS A 145 -16.51 -13.28 -22.28
N SER A 146 -16.57 -14.34 -21.47
CA SER A 146 -16.86 -14.25 -20.04
C SER A 146 -15.66 -14.78 -19.26
N PRO A 147 -15.07 -13.98 -18.36
CA PRO A 147 -13.95 -14.42 -17.53
C PRO A 147 -14.39 -15.45 -16.49
N ARG A 148 -13.50 -16.37 -16.14
CA ARG A 148 -13.65 -17.28 -15.01
C ARG A 148 -13.51 -16.50 -13.70
N VAL A 149 -14.27 -16.93 -12.70
CA VAL A 149 -14.15 -16.41 -11.32
C VAL A 149 -12.85 -16.90 -10.67
N ARG A 150 -12.37 -18.09 -11.06
CA ARG A 150 -11.14 -18.69 -10.52
C ARG A 150 -10.39 -19.47 -11.60
N ILE A 151 -9.11 -19.15 -11.74
CA ILE A 151 -8.10 -19.90 -12.47
C ILE A 151 -7.06 -20.35 -11.43
N PRO A 152 -6.74 -21.65 -11.33
CA PRO A 152 -5.77 -22.13 -10.35
C PRO A 152 -4.35 -21.63 -10.61
N ALA A 153 -3.58 -21.44 -9.53
CA ALA A 153 -2.13 -21.22 -9.62
C ALA A 153 -1.43 -22.30 -10.46
N GLY A 154 -0.41 -21.90 -11.21
CA GLY A 154 0.33 -22.76 -12.15
C GLY A 154 -0.36 -22.96 -13.50
N SER A 155 -1.56 -22.41 -13.72
CA SER A 155 -2.22 -22.52 -15.03
C SER A 155 -1.45 -21.73 -16.09
N VAL A 156 -1.14 -22.38 -17.21
CA VAL A 156 -0.54 -21.76 -18.40
C VAL A 156 -1.65 -21.41 -19.38
N ALA A 157 -1.64 -20.18 -19.88
CA ALA A 157 -2.74 -19.66 -20.69
C ALA A 157 -2.29 -18.70 -21.79
N LEU A 158 -3.13 -18.56 -22.81
CA LEU A 158 -2.98 -17.60 -23.91
C LEU A 158 -4.12 -16.57 -23.93
N GLY A 159 -3.80 -15.32 -24.32
CA GLY A 159 -4.77 -14.24 -24.45
C GLY A 159 -4.27 -13.06 -25.28
N GLY A 160 -4.86 -12.87 -26.45
CA GLY A 160 -4.30 -12.07 -27.55
C GLY A 160 -2.96 -12.67 -28.00
N LYS A 161 -1.99 -11.78 -28.25
CA LYS A 161 -0.60 -12.13 -28.59
C LYS A 161 0.26 -12.58 -27.41
N PHE A 162 -0.35 -12.76 -26.23
CA PHE A 162 0.38 -13.02 -24.99
C PHE A 162 0.14 -14.44 -24.47
N GLY A 163 1.22 -15.04 -23.96
CA GLY A 163 1.19 -16.18 -23.05
C GLY A 163 1.51 -15.75 -21.62
N GLY A 164 1.12 -16.57 -20.64
CA GLY A 164 1.21 -16.21 -19.23
C GLY A 164 1.01 -17.41 -18.32
N ILE A 165 1.54 -17.31 -17.10
CA ILE A 165 1.38 -18.34 -16.07
C ILE A 165 0.80 -17.69 -14.82
N TYR A 166 -0.32 -18.20 -14.35
CA TYR A 166 -1.00 -17.68 -13.16
C TYR A 166 -0.22 -18.01 -11.89
N PRO A 167 0.30 -17.04 -11.12
CA PRO A 167 1.14 -17.29 -9.95
C PRO A 167 0.34 -17.69 -8.71
N THR A 168 -0.91 -17.24 -8.63
CA THR A 168 -1.86 -17.48 -7.55
C THR A 168 -3.24 -17.69 -8.13
N ASP A 169 -4.16 -18.21 -7.33
CA ASP A 169 -5.57 -18.30 -7.72
C ASP A 169 -6.14 -16.91 -7.98
N SER A 170 -6.68 -16.69 -9.18
CA SER A 170 -7.25 -15.39 -9.56
C SER A 170 -8.36 -15.54 -10.61
N PRO A 171 -9.28 -14.58 -10.75
CA PRO A 171 -10.17 -14.55 -11.90
C PRO A 171 -9.38 -14.31 -13.21
N GLY A 172 -9.95 -14.67 -14.35
CA GLY A 172 -9.31 -14.38 -15.64
C GLY A 172 -10.06 -14.92 -16.86
N GLY A 173 -9.84 -14.30 -18.01
CA GLY A 173 -10.49 -14.65 -19.28
C GLY A 173 -9.56 -15.27 -20.32
N TRP A 174 -8.36 -15.71 -19.93
CA TRP A 174 -7.42 -16.32 -20.87
C TRP A 174 -7.76 -17.80 -21.10
N GLN A 175 -7.37 -18.30 -22.26
CA GLN A 175 -7.61 -19.68 -22.66
C GLN A 175 -6.52 -20.57 -22.06
N LEU A 176 -6.92 -21.56 -21.27
CA LEU A 176 -6.02 -22.43 -20.51
C LEU A 176 -5.52 -23.60 -21.37
N LEU A 177 -4.19 -23.74 -21.46
CA LEU A 177 -3.53 -24.84 -22.18
C LEU A 177 -3.16 -26.02 -21.27
N GLY A 178 -2.87 -25.74 -20.00
CA GLY A 178 -2.39 -26.75 -19.07
C GLY A 178 -1.92 -26.18 -17.75
N ARG A 179 -1.18 -26.98 -16.98
CA ARG A 179 -0.62 -26.57 -15.69
C ARG A 179 0.85 -26.95 -15.52
N THR A 180 1.60 -26.05 -14.92
CA THR A 180 2.96 -26.32 -14.43
C THR A 180 2.94 -26.58 -12.91
N PRO A 181 3.79 -27.50 -12.39
CA PRO A 181 3.97 -27.67 -10.95
C PRO A 181 4.85 -26.57 -10.32
N LEU A 182 5.49 -25.71 -11.13
CA LEU A 182 6.38 -24.67 -10.62
C LEU A 182 5.61 -23.55 -9.90
N LYS A 183 6.15 -23.10 -8.76
CA LYS A 183 5.67 -21.89 -8.08
C LYS A 183 6.25 -20.66 -8.76
N MET A 184 5.39 -19.87 -9.40
CA MET A 184 5.80 -18.63 -10.07
C MET A 184 6.10 -17.47 -9.11
N TRP A 185 5.53 -17.51 -7.90
CA TRP A 185 5.77 -16.53 -6.83
C TRP A 185 6.17 -17.25 -5.54
N ASP A 186 7.31 -16.85 -4.96
CA ASP A 186 7.85 -17.44 -3.74
C ASP A 186 8.77 -16.44 -3.00
N THR A 187 8.27 -15.85 -1.91
CA THR A 187 8.99 -14.83 -1.14
C THR A 187 10.22 -15.36 -0.40
N SER A 188 10.45 -16.68 -0.38
CA SER A 188 11.66 -17.26 0.18
C SER A 188 12.86 -17.20 -0.77
N ARG A 189 12.66 -16.84 -2.03
CA ARG A 189 13.73 -16.74 -3.04
C ARG A 189 14.40 -15.36 -3.00
N SER A 190 15.66 -15.28 -3.43
CA SER A 190 16.32 -13.99 -3.67
C SER A 190 15.56 -13.13 -4.69
N ARG A 191 14.93 -13.77 -5.68
CA ARG A 191 13.96 -13.17 -6.60
C ARG A 191 12.60 -13.86 -6.45
N ALA A 192 11.63 -13.14 -5.89
CA ALA A 192 10.34 -13.72 -5.53
C ALA A 192 9.54 -14.17 -6.76
N ALA A 193 9.51 -13.34 -7.81
CA ALA A 193 8.98 -13.73 -9.11
C ALA A 193 9.96 -14.65 -9.85
N LEU A 194 9.50 -15.85 -10.25
CA LEU A 194 10.32 -16.78 -11.03
C LEU A 194 10.71 -16.18 -12.39
N LEU A 195 9.82 -15.43 -13.02
CA LEU A 195 10.01 -14.80 -14.34
C LEU A 195 10.00 -13.28 -14.22
N ALA A 196 10.86 -12.60 -14.99
CA ALA A 196 11.04 -11.16 -15.00
C ALA A 196 11.23 -10.68 -16.43
N PRO A 197 11.00 -9.38 -16.69
CA PRO A 197 11.13 -8.82 -18.03
C PRO A 197 12.50 -9.11 -18.65
N GLY A 198 12.51 -9.62 -19.88
CA GLY A 198 13.71 -10.03 -20.62
C GLY A 198 14.04 -11.52 -20.54
N ASP A 199 13.52 -12.26 -19.55
CA ASP A 199 13.71 -13.71 -19.47
C ASP A 199 13.02 -14.44 -20.64
N ARG A 200 13.56 -15.60 -20.98
CA ARG A 200 13.02 -16.48 -22.03
C ARG A 200 12.46 -17.74 -21.40
N VAL A 201 11.39 -18.25 -21.98
CA VAL A 201 10.68 -19.45 -21.53
C VAL A 201 10.54 -20.40 -22.70
N ARG A 202 10.85 -21.67 -22.45
CA ARG A 202 10.48 -22.79 -23.30
C ARG A 202 9.65 -23.76 -22.50
N PHE A 203 8.53 -24.20 -23.06
CA PHE A 203 7.66 -25.17 -22.39
C PHE A 203 8.07 -26.59 -22.74
N CYS A 204 8.09 -27.47 -21.75
CA CYS A 204 8.44 -28.87 -21.90
C CYS A 204 7.23 -29.73 -21.55
N ASP A 205 6.75 -30.53 -22.52
CA ASP A 205 5.64 -31.45 -22.29
C ASP A 205 6.05 -32.59 -21.34
N MET A 206 5.42 -32.61 -20.16
CA MET A 206 5.64 -33.62 -19.12
C MET A 206 5.29 -35.04 -19.59
N ALA A 207 4.35 -35.20 -20.53
CA ALA A 207 3.98 -36.51 -21.06
C ALA A 207 5.11 -37.17 -21.86
N LYS A 208 6.09 -36.39 -22.34
CA LYS A 208 7.27 -36.86 -23.07
C LYS A 208 8.47 -37.19 -22.17
N GLY A 209 8.25 -37.32 -20.86
CA GLY A 209 9.28 -37.75 -19.89
C GLY A 209 10.22 -36.63 -19.42
N ALA A 210 9.81 -35.36 -19.56
CA ALA A 210 10.59 -34.21 -19.14
C ALA A 210 10.68 -34.12 -17.60
N SER A 211 11.77 -34.63 -17.03
CA SER A 211 12.22 -34.29 -15.68
C SER A 211 13.09 -33.03 -15.78
N VAL A 212 12.48 -31.85 -15.74
CA VAL A 212 13.25 -30.61 -15.82
C VAL A 212 13.78 -30.23 -14.44
N THR A 213 15.10 -30.23 -14.30
CA THR A 213 15.77 -29.48 -13.25
C THR A 213 15.80 -28.03 -13.70
N VAL A 214 15.02 -27.14 -13.07
CA VAL A 214 15.04 -25.71 -13.40
C VAL A 214 16.44 -25.19 -13.10
N SER A 215 17.27 -25.09 -14.14
CA SER A 215 18.57 -24.42 -14.06
C SER A 215 18.29 -22.94 -13.82
N GLY A 216 18.75 -22.40 -12.69
CA GLY A 216 18.49 -21.01 -12.32
C GLY A 216 17.40 -20.79 -11.27
N MET A 217 17.00 -21.80 -10.49
CA MET A 217 16.19 -21.51 -9.28
C MET A 217 16.96 -20.51 -8.39
N PRO A 218 16.41 -19.33 -8.10
CA PRO A 218 17.07 -18.37 -7.24
C PRO A 218 17.26 -19.01 -5.86
N ALA A 219 18.47 -18.89 -5.31
CA ALA A 219 18.80 -19.43 -4.00
C ALA A 219 17.78 -18.95 -2.95
N ALA A 220 17.38 -19.86 -2.06
CA ALA A 220 16.55 -19.51 -0.92
C ALA A 220 17.30 -18.47 -0.07
N SER A 221 16.65 -17.34 0.17
CA SER A 221 17.06 -16.36 1.17
C SER A 221 16.78 -16.95 2.55
N GLU A 222 17.77 -16.91 3.44
CA GLU A 222 17.58 -17.25 4.85
C GLU A 222 16.63 -16.23 5.48
N ALA A 223 15.34 -16.55 5.49
CA ALA A 223 14.36 -15.78 6.25
C ALA A 223 14.69 -15.89 7.74
N SER A 224 15.25 -14.82 8.31
CA SER A 224 15.43 -14.69 9.74
C SER A 224 14.05 -14.67 10.40
N THR A 225 13.63 -15.83 10.90
CA THR A 225 12.42 -15.92 11.73
C THR A 225 12.73 -15.18 13.02
N PRO A 226 12.01 -14.09 13.39
CA PRO A 226 12.20 -13.49 14.70
C PRO A 226 11.84 -14.56 15.72
N ALA A 227 12.76 -14.86 16.63
CA ALA A 227 12.49 -15.78 17.72
C ALA A 227 11.22 -15.33 18.46
N SER A 228 10.26 -16.23 18.58
CA SER A 228 9.06 -16.04 19.40
C SER A 228 9.48 -15.94 20.87
N SER A 229 9.89 -14.74 21.29
CA SER A 229 9.86 -14.36 22.69
C SER A 229 8.40 -14.16 23.07
N LYS A 230 7.98 -14.58 24.27
CA LYS A 230 6.65 -14.25 24.81
C LYS A 230 6.34 -12.78 24.54
N ALA A 231 5.30 -12.51 23.74
CA ALA A 231 5.01 -11.18 23.25
C ALA A 231 4.44 -10.32 24.38
N GLU A 232 5.29 -9.55 25.02
CA GLU A 232 4.90 -8.54 26.01
C GLU A 232 4.72 -7.18 25.31
N GLY A 233 3.52 -6.58 25.40
CA GLY A 233 3.22 -5.34 24.70
C GLY A 233 1.73 -5.08 24.59
N LEU A 234 1.18 -5.32 23.40
CA LEU A 234 -0.23 -5.14 23.06
C LEU A 234 -0.85 -6.48 22.70
N LEU A 235 -1.87 -6.89 23.44
CA LEU A 235 -2.69 -8.06 23.18
C LEU A 235 -3.93 -7.65 22.40
N VAL A 236 -4.11 -8.16 21.18
CA VAL A 236 -5.36 -7.97 20.43
C VAL A 236 -6.45 -8.83 21.06
N THR A 237 -7.46 -8.19 21.64
CA THR A 237 -8.60 -8.87 22.27
C THR A 237 -9.81 -8.99 21.34
N ARG A 238 -9.86 -8.15 20.29
CA ARG A 238 -10.90 -8.19 19.25
C ARG A 238 -10.39 -7.60 17.94
N ALA A 239 -10.73 -8.23 16.83
CA ALA A 239 -10.49 -7.71 15.47
C ALA A 239 -11.60 -8.20 14.53
N ASP A 240 -12.68 -7.44 14.45
CA ASP A 240 -13.87 -7.80 13.64
C ASP A 240 -13.58 -7.75 12.13
N ARG A 241 -12.56 -6.98 11.73
CA ARG A 241 -12.04 -6.86 10.37
C ARG A 241 -10.51 -6.96 10.41
N PRO A 242 -9.86 -7.30 9.28
CA PRO A 242 -8.41 -7.33 9.23
C PRO A 242 -7.83 -5.95 9.59
N ALA A 243 -7.02 -5.92 10.65
CA ALA A 243 -6.10 -4.82 10.92
C ALA A 243 -4.77 -5.14 10.25
N LEU A 244 -4.14 -4.14 9.63
CA LEU A 244 -2.95 -4.34 8.81
C LEU A 244 -1.78 -3.57 9.39
N PHE A 245 -0.59 -4.16 9.38
CA PHE A 245 0.63 -3.39 9.57
C PHE A 245 0.95 -2.66 8.27
N GLN A 246 1.06 -1.33 8.35
CA GLN A 246 1.34 -0.47 7.21
C GLN A 246 2.47 0.49 7.54
N ASP A 247 3.41 0.62 6.60
CA ASP A 247 4.43 1.67 6.54
C ASP A 247 4.14 2.58 5.32
N PHE A 248 5.16 3.22 4.74
CA PHE A 248 4.98 4.00 3.50
C PHE A 248 4.74 3.14 2.24
N GLY A 249 4.85 1.82 2.35
CA GLY A 249 4.69 0.89 1.25
C GLY A 249 6.02 0.45 0.65
N ARG A 250 5.95 -0.06 -0.58
CA ARG A 250 7.03 -0.79 -1.26
C ARG A 250 7.29 -0.25 -2.66
N ALA A 251 7.62 1.04 -2.74
CA ALA A 251 7.97 1.70 -3.99
C ALA A 251 9.10 0.95 -4.73
N GLY A 252 9.01 0.88 -6.06
CA GLY A 252 10.02 0.26 -6.91
C GLY A 252 9.86 -1.25 -7.09
N GLN A 253 8.84 -1.88 -6.50
CA GLN A 253 8.56 -3.30 -6.65
C GLN A 253 7.57 -3.63 -7.78
N ALA A 254 7.04 -2.61 -8.49
CA ALA A 254 6.09 -2.81 -9.59
C ALA A 254 6.63 -3.70 -10.72
N GLY A 255 7.95 -3.74 -10.93
CA GLY A 255 8.62 -4.62 -11.90
C GLY A 255 8.50 -6.12 -11.61
N GLN A 256 7.86 -6.51 -10.50
CA GLN A 256 7.49 -7.90 -10.18
C GLN A 256 5.96 -8.12 -10.13
N GLY A 257 5.17 -7.10 -10.50
CA GLY A 257 3.70 -7.12 -10.37
C GLY A 257 3.21 -6.86 -8.93
N VAL A 258 4.05 -6.32 -8.06
CA VAL A 258 3.71 -6.00 -6.67
C VAL A 258 3.20 -4.56 -6.58
N SER A 259 2.06 -4.35 -5.90
CA SER A 259 1.51 -3.02 -5.67
C SER A 259 2.27 -2.25 -4.57
N GLU A 260 2.23 -0.91 -4.66
CA GLU A 260 2.92 -0.01 -3.73
C GLU A 260 2.44 -0.17 -2.27
N SER A 261 1.16 -0.45 -2.04
CA SER A 261 0.59 -0.60 -0.68
C SER A 261 0.90 0.61 0.22
N GLY A 262 1.28 0.38 1.49
CA GLY A 262 1.42 1.41 2.50
C GLY A 262 0.10 1.84 3.12
N ALA A 263 0.19 2.75 4.09
CA ALA A 263 -0.99 3.31 4.74
C ALA A 263 -1.87 4.06 3.75
N LEU A 264 -3.17 3.81 3.81
CA LEU A 264 -4.19 4.46 2.99
C LEU A 264 -4.28 5.95 3.32
N ASP A 265 -4.08 6.31 4.59
CA ASP A 265 -3.87 7.69 5.05
C ASP A 265 -2.44 7.86 5.57
N ARG A 266 -1.56 8.29 4.66
CA ARG A 266 -0.15 8.56 4.97
C ARG A 266 0.03 9.67 6.01
N ARG A 267 -0.88 10.64 6.07
CA ARG A 267 -0.79 11.73 7.04
C ARG A 267 -1.09 11.21 8.44
N SER A 268 -2.14 10.41 8.60
CA SER A 268 -2.45 9.74 9.87
C SER A 268 -1.31 8.81 10.31
N LEU A 269 -0.65 8.09 9.40
CA LEU A 269 0.54 7.29 9.73
C LEU A 269 1.69 8.16 10.26
N ILE A 270 1.99 9.27 9.58
CA ILE A 270 3.06 10.18 9.99
C ILE A 270 2.75 10.79 11.36
N GLU A 271 1.53 11.29 11.54
CA GLU A 271 1.06 11.90 12.78
C GLU A 271 1.08 10.88 13.93
N ALA A 272 0.65 9.64 13.71
CA ALA A 272 0.69 8.57 14.70
C ALA A 272 2.12 8.24 15.14
N ASN A 273 3.05 8.11 14.17
CA ASN A 273 4.46 7.83 14.48
C ASN A 273 5.14 8.98 15.21
N LEU A 274 5.03 10.20 14.69
CA LEU A 274 5.60 11.38 15.32
C LEU A 274 4.99 11.61 16.72
N GLY A 275 3.69 11.34 16.89
CA GLY A 275 2.97 11.45 18.16
C GLY A 275 3.48 10.55 19.28
N VAL A 276 4.22 9.48 18.96
CA VAL A 276 4.89 8.60 19.93
C VAL A 276 6.42 8.66 19.86
N GLY A 277 6.98 9.57 19.06
CA GLY A 277 8.42 9.75 18.90
C GLY A 277 9.11 8.76 17.95
N ASN A 278 8.35 8.01 17.14
CA ASN A 278 8.90 7.14 16.11
C ASN A 278 9.34 7.93 14.86
N PRO A 279 10.27 7.39 14.05
CA PRO A 279 10.47 7.84 12.68
C PRO A 279 9.14 7.88 11.91
N CYS A 280 8.93 8.89 11.07
CA CYS A 280 7.65 9.12 10.40
C CYS A 280 7.17 7.94 9.53
N GLY A 281 8.08 7.10 9.03
CA GLY A 281 7.78 5.92 8.20
C GLY A 281 7.73 4.59 8.94
N SER A 282 7.77 4.58 10.27
CA SER A 282 7.66 3.34 11.04
C SER A 282 6.29 2.64 10.82
N ALA A 283 6.27 1.32 10.88
CA ALA A 283 5.03 0.57 10.67
C ALA A 283 4.01 0.85 11.79
N VAL A 284 2.77 1.13 11.41
CA VAL A 284 1.62 1.33 12.31
C VAL A 284 0.56 0.26 12.05
N ILE A 285 -0.39 0.11 12.97
CA ILE A 285 -1.58 -0.72 12.76
C ILE A 285 -2.66 0.16 12.12
N GLU A 286 -3.00 -0.10 10.87
CA GLU A 286 -4.13 0.50 10.18
C GLU A 286 -5.40 -0.31 10.45
N ILE A 287 -6.43 0.37 10.97
CA ILE A 287 -7.72 -0.22 11.32
C ILE A 287 -8.80 0.42 10.45
N ALA A 288 -9.21 -0.30 9.40
CA ALA A 288 -10.28 0.17 8.55
C ALA A 288 -11.66 -0.14 9.18
N TYR A 289 -12.51 0.88 9.31
CA TYR A 289 -13.91 0.77 9.73
C TYR A 289 -14.18 0.34 11.20
N GLY A 290 -13.16 0.33 12.06
CA GLY A 290 -13.30 0.04 13.51
C GLY A 290 -13.40 -1.45 13.86
N GLY A 291 -13.96 -1.76 15.04
CA GLY A 291 -14.11 -3.14 15.51
C GLY A 291 -12.81 -3.79 15.99
N PHE A 292 -11.87 -2.99 16.50
CA PHE A 292 -10.57 -3.45 16.96
C PHE A 292 -10.37 -3.08 18.44
N ALA A 293 -9.93 -4.02 19.26
CA ALA A 293 -9.64 -3.81 20.67
C ALA A 293 -8.31 -4.44 21.05
N ILE A 294 -7.56 -3.71 21.88
CA ILE A 294 -6.26 -4.12 22.40
C ILE A 294 -6.22 -3.95 23.91
N LYS A 295 -5.43 -4.79 24.56
CA LYS A 295 -5.07 -4.69 25.97
C LYS A 295 -3.56 -4.52 26.06
N ALA A 296 -3.09 -3.46 26.71
CA ALA A 296 -1.67 -3.31 26.99
C ALA A 296 -1.31 -4.10 28.26
N ASP A 297 -0.31 -4.96 28.18
CA ASP A 297 0.20 -5.71 29.34
C ASP A 297 1.44 -5.04 29.97
N ARG A 298 1.84 -3.87 29.45
CA ARG A 298 2.89 -2.98 29.97
C ARG A 298 2.54 -1.51 29.67
N PRO A 299 3.21 -0.52 30.30
CA PRO A 299 3.03 0.88 29.94
C PRO A 299 3.28 1.13 28.44
N VAL A 300 2.36 1.83 27.79
CA VAL A 300 2.42 2.25 26.38
C VAL A 300 2.07 3.74 26.28
N THR A 301 2.66 4.44 25.31
CA THR A 301 2.39 5.87 25.06
C THR A 301 1.32 5.99 23.96
N LEU A 302 0.33 6.86 24.18
CA LEU A 302 -0.79 7.20 23.26
C LEU A 302 -0.89 8.75 23.17
N ALA A 303 -1.38 9.34 22.06
CA ALA A 303 -1.32 10.81 21.85
C ALA A 303 -2.59 11.49 21.24
N VAL A 304 -3.09 12.62 21.82
CA VAL A 304 -4.19 13.54 21.33
C VAL A 304 -4.28 14.95 22.02
N ILE A 305 -4.54 16.08 21.29
CA ILE A 305 -4.96 17.44 21.80
C ILE A 305 -6.19 18.03 21.06
N GLY A 306 -6.62 19.28 21.33
CA GLY A 306 -7.80 19.91 20.70
C GLY A 306 -7.86 21.46 20.68
N PRO A 307 -9.06 22.09 20.64
CA PRO A 307 -9.32 23.34 19.91
C PRO A 307 -9.23 24.69 20.65
N ARG A 308 -8.80 24.81 21.93
CA ARG A 308 -8.43 26.13 22.53
C ARG A 308 -7.08 26.10 23.22
N THR A 309 -6.15 25.41 22.56
CA THR A 309 -4.77 25.32 23.00
C THR A 309 -4.08 26.71 23.01
N ASP A 310 -4.61 27.72 22.30
CA ASP A 310 -4.21 29.15 22.37
C ASP A 310 -4.40 29.85 23.71
N TRP A 311 -5.27 29.34 24.60
CA TRP A 311 -5.59 30.00 25.86
C TRP A 311 -4.57 29.72 26.98
N PHE A 312 -3.51 29.00 26.67
CA PHE A 312 -2.52 28.49 27.62
C PHE A 312 -1.12 28.89 27.18
N THR A 313 -0.24 29.13 28.16
CA THR A 313 1.15 29.46 27.87
C THR A 313 1.92 28.22 27.43
N ASP A 314 3.06 28.39 26.75
CA ASP A 314 3.96 27.27 26.40
C ASP A 314 4.37 26.46 27.64
N LYS A 315 4.48 27.13 28.80
CA LYS A 315 4.70 26.48 30.09
C LYS A 315 3.49 25.66 30.52
N GLY A 316 2.27 26.20 30.42
CA GLY A 316 1.03 25.45 30.67
C GLY A 316 0.91 24.20 29.79
N LEU A 317 1.27 24.29 28.51
CA LEU A 317 1.31 23.14 27.59
C LEU A 317 2.38 22.14 28.00
N THR A 318 3.60 22.60 28.29
CA THR A 318 4.69 21.72 28.76
C THR A 318 4.29 21.00 30.06
N THR A 319 3.64 21.70 30.99
CA THR A 319 3.13 21.16 32.25
C THR A 319 2.02 20.13 32.04
N LEU A 320 1.13 20.32 31.07
CA LEU A 320 0.11 19.33 30.67
C LEU A 320 0.74 18.03 30.16
N LEU A 321 1.77 18.17 29.33
CA LEU A 321 2.41 17.09 28.57
C LEU A 321 3.47 16.33 29.38
N ALA A 322 4.20 17.02 30.27
CA ALA A 322 5.34 16.43 30.97
C ALA A 322 4.94 15.76 32.29
N GLN A 323 3.94 16.29 32.99
CA GLN A 323 3.59 15.80 34.31
C GLN A 323 2.64 14.59 34.26
N GLU A 324 2.47 13.98 35.43
CA GLU A 324 1.55 12.89 35.69
C GLU A 324 0.26 13.42 36.34
N TRP A 325 -0.91 12.99 35.85
CA TRP A 325 -2.22 13.42 36.35
C TRP A 325 -2.98 12.27 37.02
N GLN A 326 -3.27 12.38 38.31
CA GLN A 326 -4.03 11.38 39.04
C GLN A 326 -5.55 11.58 38.86
N VAL A 327 -6.27 10.50 38.55
CA VAL A 327 -7.72 10.47 38.45
C VAL A 327 -8.34 10.50 39.84
N THR A 328 -9.17 11.49 40.13
CA THR A 328 -9.72 11.72 41.47
C THR A 328 -11.03 10.97 41.69
N ALA A 329 -11.38 10.80 42.97
CA ALA A 329 -12.62 10.16 43.40
C ALA A 329 -13.90 10.95 43.06
N GLU A 330 -13.76 12.18 42.57
CA GLU A 330 -14.88 13.05 42.17
C GLU A 330 -15.31 12.81 40.70
N SER A 331 -14.65 11.90 40.01
CA SER A 331 -14.97 11.51 38.63
C SER A 331 -16.34 10.84 38.55
N SER A 332 -17.09 11.12 37.47
CA SER A 332 -18.42 10.55 37.26
C SER A 332 -18.73 10.43 35.76
N ARG A 333 -19.96 10.02 35.42
CA ARG A 333 -20.44 9.98 34.04
C ARG A 333 -20.46 11.35 33.34
N VAL A 334 -20.45 12.44 34.12
CA VAL A 334 -20.30 13.81 33.60
C VAL A 334 -18.88 14.05 33.10
N GLY A 335 -17.87 13.47 33.76
CA GLY A 335 -16.47 13.63 33.36
C GLY A 335 -15.44 13.03 34.31
N VAL A 336 -14.22 12.81 33.80
CA VAL A 336 -13.03 12.40 34.57
C VAL A 336 -12.36 13.64 35.15
N ARG A 337 -12.13 13.65 36.46
CA ARG A 337 -11.47 14.73 37.18
C ARG A 337 -10.04 14.34 37.50
N LEU A 338 -9.11 15.26 37.23
CA LEU A 338 -7.68 15.00 37.27
C LEU A 338 -6.99 15.95 38.24
N ALA A 339 -5.95 15.46 38.93
CA ALA A 339 -5.10 16.22 39.83
C ALA A 339 -3.63 16.04 39.46
N GLY A 340 -2.95 17.16 39.19
CA GLY A 340 -1.51 17.21 38.92
C GLY A 340 -0.76 17.90 40.06
N ALA A 341 0.57 17.79 40.05
CA ALA A 341 1.43 18.51 41.00
C ALA A 341 1.41 20.03 40.75
N GLU A 342 1.28 20.44 39.49
CA GLU A 342 1.20 21.85 39.08
C GLU A 342 -0.09 22.14 38.31
N PRO A 343 -0.85 23.19 38.67
CA PRO A 343 -2.01 23.62 37.89
C PRO A 343 -1.58 24.20 36.54
N LEU A 344 -2.46 24.10 35.54
CA LEU A 344 -2.19 24.64 34.20
C LEU A 344 -2.23 26.17 34.19
N GLU A 345 -1.20 26.78 33.62
CA GLU A 345 -1.07 28.23 33.47
C GLU A 345 -1.87 28.73 32.26
N ARG A 346 -2.77 29.68 32.48
CA ARG A 346 -3.65 30.28 31.47
C ARG A 346 -3.15 31.67 31.07
N THR A 347 -3.28 31.99 29.79
CA THR A 347 -2.99 33.32 29.23
C THR A 347 -4.16 34.30 29.43
N ASP A 348 -5.39 33.77 29.56
CA ASP A 348 -6.63 34.53 29.80
C ASP A 348 -7.44 33.91 30.96
N SER A 349 -7.78 34.74 31.95
CA SER A 349 -8.52 34.36 33.17
C SER A 349 -10.01 34.68 33.11
N SER A 350 -10.53 35.22 32.00
CA SER A 350 -11.96 35.51 31.83
C SER A 350 -12.81 34.23 31.71
N GLU A 351 -14.11 34.36 32.02
CA GLU A 351 -15.13 33.36 31.70
C GLU A 351 -15.61 33.57 30.26
N LEU A 352 -15.81 32.47 29.53
CA LEU A 352 -16.44 32.51 28.22
C LEU A 352 -17.92 32.86 28.38
N ALA A 353 -18.49 33.62 27.44
CA ALA A 353 -19.93 33.55 27.21
C ALA A 353 -20.29 32.09 26.90
N SER A 354 -21.34 31.53 27.52
CA SER A 354 -21.63 30.10 27.44
C SER A 354 -21.58 29.56 26.00
N GLU A 355 -20.55 28.75 25.72
CA GLU A 355 -20.32 28.14 24.41
C GLU A 355 -20.78 26.67 24.41
N GLY A 356 -21.16 26.17 23.24
CA GLY A 356 -21.49 24.75 23.08
C GLY A 356 -20.28 23.89 23.41
N THR A 357 -20.44 22.94 24.32
CA THR A 357 -19.34 22.07 24.74
C THR A 357 -19.50 20.68 24.15
N PRO A 358 -18.54 20.18 23.36
CA PRO A 358 -18.63 18.85 22.76
C PRO A 358 -18.25 17.75 23.76
N LEU A 359 -18.75 16.53 23.52
CA LEU A 359 -18.29 15.32 24.18
C LEU A 359 -16.76 15.19 24.02
N GLY A 360 -16.07 14.91 25.13
CA GLY A 360 -14.61 14.85 25.16
C GLY A 360 -13.90 16.18 25.42
N ALA A 361 -14.62 17.28 25.60
CA ALA A 361 -14.03 18.56 25.98
C ALA A 361 -13.23 18.47 27.30
N ILE A 362 -12.03 19.04 27.31
CA ILE A 362 -11.18 19.19 28.48
C ILE A 362 -11.37 20.62 28.99
N GLN A 363 -12.29 20.78 29.92
CA GLN A 363 -12.64 22.08 30.48
C GLN A 363 -11.72 22.44 31.65
N ILE A 364 -11.27 23.69 31.74
CA ILE A 364 -10.39 24.19 32.81
C ILE A 364 -11.13 25.25 33.66
N PRO A 365 -11.69 24.87 34.83
CA PRO A 365 -12.32 25.80 35.77
C PRO A 365 -11.30 26.73 36.45
N HIS A 366 -11.77 27.66 37.30
CA HIS A 366 -10.92 28.58 38.09
C HIS A 366 -9.84 27.90 38.93
N SER A 367 -10.05 26.64 39.31
CA SER A 367 -9.07 25.85 40.05
C SER A 367 -7.81 25.51 39.23
N GLY A 368 -7.86 25.66 37.90
CA GLY A 368 -6.79 25.25 36.99
C GLY A 368 -6.68 23.73 36.81
N GLN A 369 -7.62 22.95 37.36
CA GLN A 369 -7.63 21.49 37.30
C GLN A 369 -8.54 20.99 36.17
N PRO A 370 -8.06 20.16 35.24
CA PRO A 370 -8.85 19.73 34.10
C PRO A 370 -10.05 18.85 34.45
N VAL A 371 -11.14 19.04 33.71
CA VAL A 371 -12.30 18.15 33.68
C VAL A 371 -12.49 17.65 32.25
N LEU A 372 -12.30 16.35 32.02
CA LEU A 372 -12.59 15.72 30.73
C LEU A 372 -14.06 15.29 30.68
N PHE A 373 -14.85 15.92 29.83
CA PHE A 373 -16.28 15.69 29.70
C PHE A 373 -16.63 14.37 28.99
N LEU A 374 -17.55 13.62 29.61
CA LEU A 374 -18.02 12.30 29.18
C LEU A 374 -19.53 12.32 28.87
N ALA A 375 -20.16 11.16 28.81
CA ALA A 375 -21.50 10.98 28.23
C ALA A 375 -22.59 11.91 28.80
N ASP A 376 -22.51 12.31 30.06
CA ASP A 376 -23.53 13.15 30.72
C ASP A 376 -23.07 14.62 30.92
N HIS A 377 -22.10 15.09 30.13
CA HIS A 377 -21.60 16.47 30.22
C HIS A 377 -22.67 17.53 29.88
N PRO A 378 -22.59 18.73 30.48
CA PRO A 378 -23.49 19.83 30.13
C PRO A 378 -23.26 20.30 28.69
N LEU A 379 -24.34 20.56 27.95
CA LEU A 379 -24.29 20.97 26.54
C LEU A 379 -23.68 22.37 26.33
N THR A 380 -23.60 23.17 27.39
CA THR A 380 -22.99 24.51 27.39
C THR A 380 -22.22 24.74 28.70
N GLY A 381 -21.17 25.57 28.66
CA GLY A 381 -20.38 25.92 29.84
C GLY A 381 -19.64 27.25 29.68
N GLY A 382 -19.38 27.94 30.80
CA GLY A 382 -18.67 29.23 30.83
C GLY A 382 -17.17 29.13 31.07
N TYR A 383 -16.62 27.92 31.28
CA TYR A 383 -15.19 27.70 31.46
C TYR A 383 -14.52 27.25 30.14
N PRO A 384 -13.27 27.67 29.88
CA PRO A 384 -12.60 27.37 28.62
C PRO A 384 -12.24 25.90 28.47
N VAL A 385 -12.22 25.47 27.21
CA VAL A 385 -11.94 24.10 26.78
C VAL A 385 -10.57 24.05 26.10
N ILE A 386 -9.51 23.67 26.83
CA ILE A 386 -8.12 23.65 26.31
C ILE A 386 -7.96 22.70 25.12
N GLY A 387 -8.73 21.62 25.11
CA GLY A 387 -8.64 20.55 24.12
C GLY A 387 -9.91 19.72 24.11
N VAL A 388 -10.06 18.87 23.10
CA VAL A 388 -11.15 17.90 22.98
C VAL A 388 -10.47 16.56 22.72
N GLY A 389 -10.69 15.58 23.59
CA GLY A 389 -10.19 14.24 23.43
C GLY A 389 -10.75 13.60 22.16
N ALA A 390 -9.93 12.83 21.45
CA ALA A 390 -10.37 12.22 20.21
C ALA A 390 -11.46 11.19 20.49
N ALA A 391 -12.49 11.21 19.65
CA ALA A 391 -13.73 10.46 19.87
C ALA A 391 -13.49 8.96 20.15
N HIS A 392 -12.48 8.35 19.53
CA HIS A 392 -12.15 6.94 19.68
C HIS A 392 -11.51 6.56 21.02
N TYR A 393 -11.12 7.53 21.86
CA TYR A 393 -10.61 7.29 23.21
C TYR A 393 -11.63 7.56 24.32
N LEU A 394 -12.79 8.15 24.01
CA LEU A 394 -13.74 8.60 25.03
C LEU A 394 -14.42 7.44 25.76
N ASP A 395 -14.67 6.33 25.06
CA ASP A 395 -15.18 5.11 25.68
C ASP A 395 -14.15 4.51 26.66
N LEU A 396 -12.86 4.64 26.36
CA LEU A 396 -11.76 4.21 27.23
C LEU A 396 -11.55 5.17 28.41
N ALA A 397 -11.79 6.46 28.21
CA ALA A 397 -11.73 7.46 29.27
C ALA A 397 -12.76 7.17 30.38
N GLY A 398 -13.93 6.64 30.01
CA GLY A 398 -14.93 6.17 30.97
C GLY A 398 -14.53 4.92 31.77
N GLN A 399 -13.45 4.24 31.42
CA GLN A 399 -12.93 3.05 32.09
C GLN A 399 -11.73 3.32 33.01
N ILE A 400 -11.26 4.57 33.08
CA ILE A 400 -10.09 4.92 33.89
C ILE A 400 -10.45 4.82 35.38
N PRO A 401 -9.77 3.96 36.18
CA PRO A 401 -10.11 3.79 37.57
C PRO A 401 -9.63 4.98 38.41
N ILE A 402 -10.32 5.23 39.52
CA ILE A 402 -9.91 6.23 40.52
C ILE A 402 -8.49 5.88 41.02
N GLY A 403 -7.62 6.88 41.08
CA GLY A 403 -6.23 6.75 41.48
C GLY A 403 -5.25 6.43 40.34
N ALA A 404 -5.73 6.17 39.12
CA ALA A 404 -4.87 5.98 37.96
C ALA A 404 -4.21 7.28 37.50
N THR A 405 -3.05 7.17 36.86
CA THR A 405 -2.31 8.31 36.31
C THR A 405 -2.48 8.38 34.79
N ILE A 406 -2.77 9.55 34.23
CA ILE A 406 -2.83 9.81 32.79
C ILE A 406 -1.98 11.00 32.37
N ARG A 407 -1.78 11.14 31.06
CA ARG A 407 -1.06 12.24 30.41
C ARG A 407 -1.74 12.58 29.08
N PHE A 408 -1.79 13.86 28.71
CA PHE A 408 -2.30 14.31 27.41
C PHE A 408 -1.14 14.54 26.43
N ASN A 409 -1.38 14.48 25.12
CA ASN A 409 -0.32 14.75 24.13
C ASN A 409 -0.76 15.52 22.89
N ALA A 410 -0.02 16.56 22.52
CA ALA A 410 -0.32 17.45 21.42
C ALA A 410 -0.25 16.83 19.98
N PHE A 411 -1.38 16.61 19.30
CA PHE A 411 -1.47 16.21 17.87
C PHE A 411 -1.04 17.28 16.85
N ALA A 412 -1.31 18.57 17.09
CA ALA A 412 -0.92 19.70 16.24
C ALA A 412 -0.92 21.00 17.05
N PRO A 413 -0.08 22.00 16.71
CA PRO A 413 -0.18 23.32 17.32
C PRO A 413 -1.57 23.92 17.07
N PHE A 414 -2.02 24.78 17.97
CA PHE A 414 -3.27 25.52 17.75
C PHE A 414 -3.14 26.40 16.50
N ASP A 415 -4.03 26.20 15.54
CA ASP A 415 -4.12 26.99 14.32
C ASP A 415 -5.56 27.54 14.17
N PRO A 416 -5.81 28.80 14.53
CA PRO A 416 -7.16 29.35 14.49
C PRO A 416 -7.60 29.57 13.05
N LEU A 417 -8.74 28.98 12.66
CA LEU A 417 -9.37 29.22 11.36
C LEU A 417 -10.08 30.58 11.33
N LEU A 418 -9.30 31.66 11.30
CA LEU A 418 -9.80 33.03 11.16
C LEU A 418 -10.05 33.32 9.68
N ARG A 419 -11.31 33.47 9.30
CA ARG A 419 -11.69 34.12 8.03
C ARG A 419 -12.13 35.54 8.36
N ASP A 420 -11.42 36.54 7.84
CA ASP A 420 -11.92 37.91 7.86
C ASP A 420 -13.17 37.98 7.00
N THR A 421 -14.33 37.91 7.64
CA THR A 421 -15.62 38.24 7.04
C THR A 421 -15.90 39.72 7.31
N ALA A 422 -15.00 40.59 6.90
CA ALA A 422 -15.33 41.99 6.65
C ALA A 422 -15.72 42.11 5.16
N PRO A 423 -16.83 42.80 4.83
CA PRO A 423 -17.22 43.04 3.44
C PRO A 423 -16.18 43.87 2.67
#